data_AF-A0AAV9JNM4-F1
#
_entry.id   AF-A0AAV9JNM4-F1
#
_cell.length_a   1.000
_cell.length_b   1.000
_cell.length_c   1.000
_cell.angle_alpha   90.00
_cell.angle_beta   90.00
_cell.angle_gamma   90.00
#
_symmetry.space_group_name_H-M   'P 1'
#
loop_
_entity.id
_entity.type
_entity.pdbx_description
1 polymer ?
#
loop_
_entity_poly.entity_id
_entity_poly.type
_entity_poly.pdbx_seq_one_letter_code
_entity_poly.pdbx_strand_id
1 'polypeptide(L)'
;MELPTEPKAGHIVSGFTQKEQYLGKAVLTKLRRALEPRKAIFQTDYSQPFFELCKQFLLFIVGDAQRHNLDILCRPWAPRRERDLPSWIRSAADAPFGRREASHAPGGFQLARKNGDSLVGLSSVQAPYYDACRSQRASDAQVGEGRSLLVTGFQLDVIGETAVHSANGDVPTEWFELAGWQSRDGNGITDPPEWLWRTLVADRGPDGTNARVYYARALKYAVEHSTPENGLETSALLYRSNEVVVDFLERMKAVIFNRKLFLSATYGNLGLAPKNAKAGDRESAKHFHIRMPH
;
A
#
# COMPACT_ATOMS: atom_id res chain seq x y z
N MET A 1 10.86 -67.95 -36.88
CA MET A 1 9.51 -67.61 -36.42
C MET A 1 9.61 -66.20 -35.86
N GLU A 2 9.03 -65.25 -36.59
CA GLU A 2 9.34 -63.82 -36.54
C GLU A 2 8.86 -63.14 -35.24
N LEU A 3 9.66 -62.17 -34.78
CA LEU A 3 9.34 -61.29 -33.64
C LEU A 3 8.24 -60.28 -34.03
N PRO A 4 7.30 -59.92 -33.13
CA PRO A 4 6.36 -58.85 -33.41
C PRO A 4 7.05 -57.48 -33.29
N THR A 5 6.90 -56.70 -34.34
CA THR A 5 7.38 -55.33 -34.54
C THR A 5 6.79 -54.31 -33.56
N GLU A 6 7.60 -53.34 -33.15
CA GLU A 6 7.23 -52.16 -32.36
C GLU A 6 5.99 -51.42 -32.89
N PRO A 7 5.13 -50.86 -32.01
CA PRO A 7 4.09 -49.95 -32.46
C PRO A 7 4.72 -48.62 -32.90
N LYS A 8 4.55 -48.31 -34.19
CA LYS A 8 4.89 -47.05 -34.84
C LYS A 8 4.34 -45.86 -34.03
N ALA A 9 5.17 -44.82 -33.89
CA ALA A 9 4.82 -43.53 -33.34
C ALA A 9 3.58 -42.95 -34.04
N GLY A 10 2.42 -43.15 -33.41
CA GLY A 10 1.16 -42.54 -33.81
C GLY A 10 1.13 -41.08 -33.34
N HIS A 11 1.06 -40.18 -34.32
CA HIS A 11 0.51 -38.82 -34.27
C HIS A 11 0.10 -38.31 -32.88
N ILE A 12 0.84 -37.33 -32.37
CA ILE A 12 0.35 -36.43 -31.31
C ILE A 12 -0.83 -35.65 -31.92
N VAL A 13 -2.05 -36.08 -31.61
CA VAL A 13 -3.26 -35.31 -31.92
C VAL A 13 -3.22 -34.06 -31.04
N SER A 14 -2.79 -32.93 -31.62
CA SER A 14 -2.94 -31.60 -31.01
C SER A 14 -4.41 -31.15 -31.11
N GLY A 15 -5.30 -31.87 -30.42
CA GLY A 15 -6.75 -31.74 -30.57
C GLY A 15 -7.45 -30.98 -29.44
N PHE A 16 -6.72 -30.32 -28.54
CA PHE A 16 -7.38 -29.56 -27.47
C PHE A 16 -7.64 -28.13 -27.90
N THR A 17 -8.90 -27.74 -27.92
CA THR A 17 -9.33 -26.35 -28.05
C THR A 17 -8.77 -25.51 -26.90
N GLN A 18 -8.60 -24.20 -27.09
CA GLN A 18 -8.11 -23.29 -26.03
C GLN A 18 -8.91 -23.42 -24.73
N LYS A 19 -10.22 -23.68 -24.82
CA LYS A 19 -11.09 -23.90 -23.66
C LYS A 19 -10.73 -25.17 -22.90
N GLU A 20 -10.41 -26.26 -23.58
CA GLU A 20 -10.02 -27.53 -22.95
C GLU A 20 -8.63 -27.44 -22.31
N GLN A 21 -7.71 -26.70 -22.94
CA GLN A 21 -6.40 -26.42 -22.34
C GLN A 21 -6.53 -25.53 -21.09
N TYR A 22 -7.41 -24.52 -21.13
CA TYR A 22 -7.72 -23.67 -19.98
C TYR A 22 -8.38 -24.46 -18.85
N LEU A 23 -9.33 -25.32 -19.19
CA LEU A 23 -10.01 -26.19 -18.23
C LEU A 23 -9.04 -27.20 -17.61
N GLY A 24 -8.15 -27.80 -18.40
CA GLY A 24 -7.09 -28.70 -17.93
C GLY A 24 -6.14 -28.00 -16.95
N LYS A 25 -5.73 -26.76 -17.26
CA LYS A 25 -4.94 -25.92 -16.34
C LYS A 25 -5.71 -25.62 -15.06
N ALA A 26 -6.99 -25.24 -15.14
CA ALA A 26 -7.82 -24.93 -13.98
C ALA A 26 -8.03 -26.15 -13.06
N VAL A 27 -8.21 -27.34 -13.62
CA VAL A 27 -8.34 -28.60 -12.88
C VAL A 27 -7.02 -28.97 -12.21
N LEU A 28 -5.89 -28.88 -12.93
CA LEU A 28 -4.56 -29.10 -12.36
C LEU A 28 -4.24 -28.12 -11.22
N THR A 29 -4.62 -26.85 -11.35
CA THR A 29 -4.47 -25.85 -10.28
C THR A 29 -5.31 -26.22 -9.05
N LYS A 30 -6.56 -26.68 -9.23
CA LYS A 30 -7.41 -27.13 -8.11
C LYS A 30 -6.86 -28.38 -7.43
N LEU A 31 -6.42 -29.37 -8.19
CA LEU A 31 -5.82 -30.60 -7.67
C LEU A 31 -4.51 -30.31 -6.91
N ARG A 32 -3.65 -29.44 -7.47
CA ARG A 32 -2.43 -28.98 -6.80
C ARG A 32 -2.73 -28.29 -5.47
N ARG A 33 -3.77 -27.45 -5.43
CA ARG A 33 -4.23 -26.75 -4.21
C ARG A 33 -4.87 -27.69 -3.19
N ALA A 34 -5.47 -28.79 -3.64
CA ALA A 34 -6.03 -29.83 -2.78
C ALA A 34 -4.96 -30.78 -2.21
N LEU A 35 -3.84 -30.94 -2.93
CA LEU A 35 -2.67 -31.73 -2.53
C LEU A 35 -1.64 -30.92 -1.73
N GLU A 36 -1.83 -29.60 -1.60
CA GLU A 36 -0.99 -28.78 -0.71
C GLU A 36 -1.17 -29.25 0.74
N PRO A 37 -0.08 -29.47 1.49
CA PRO A 37 -0.16 -29.83 2.90
C PRO A 37 -1.00 -28.78 3.64
N ARG A 38 -1.87 -29.24 4.55
CA ARG A 38 -2.73 -28.36 5.37
C ARG A 38 -1.90 -27.18 5.87
N LYS A 39 -2.33 -25.97 5.52
CA LYS A 39 -1.74 -24.71 5.97
C LYS A 39 -1.36 -24.84 7.44
N ALA A 40 -0.09 -24.62 7.77
CA ALA A 40 0.34 -24.48 9.15
C ALA A 40 -0.57 -23.44 9.83
N ILE A 41 -1.16 -23.83 10.95
CA ILE A 41 -1.99 -22.96 11.79
C ILE A 41 -1.05 -22.37 12.82
N PHE A 42 -1.01 -21.05 12.92
CA PHE A 42 -0.29 -20.37 13.99
C PHE A 42 -0.97 -20.73 15.32
N GLN A 43 -0.25 -21.44 16.18
CA GLN A 43 -0.73 -21.76 17.52
C GLN A 43 -0.42 -20.60 18.46
N THR A 44 -1.46 -20.10 19.14
CA THR A 44 -1.35 -18.93 20.01
C THR A 44 -1.32 -19.36 21.47
N ASP A 45 -0.31 -18.91 22.21
CA ASP A 45 -0.24 -19.03 23.66
C ASP A 45 -0.43 -17.65 24.30
N TYR A 46 -1.63 -17.39 24.82
CA TYR A 46 -1.99 -16.12 25.46
C TYR A 46 -1.42 -15.96 26.87
N SER A 47 -0.71 -16.95 27.41
CA SER A 47 -0.04 -16.83 28.71
C SER A 47 1.29 -16.06 28.62
N GLN A 48 1.83 -15.92 27.40
CA GLN A 48 3.10 -15.24 27.16
C GLN A 48 2.95 -13.71 27.12
N PRO A 49 4.04 -12.95 27.35
CA PRO A 49 4.05 -11.52 27.11
C PRO A 49 3.61 -11.20 25.68
N PHE A 50 2.75 -10.20 25.52
CA PHE A 50 2.15 -9.83 24.23
C PHE A 50 3.19 -9.57 23.12
N PHE A 51 4.36 -9.04 23.50
CA PHE A 51 5.47 -8.86 22.58
C PHE A 51 5.99 -10.19 21.99
N GLU A 52 6.14 -11.24 22.79
CA GLU A 52 6.61 -12.55 22.30
C GLU A 52 5.60 -13.16 21.34
N LEU A 53 4.30 -12.99 21.61
CA LEU A 53 3.25 -13.40 20.69
C LEU A 53 3.36 -12.69 19.33
N CYS A 54 3.57 -11.37 19.35
CA CYS A 54 3.76 -10.59 18.12
C CYS A 54 5.00 -11.00 17.34
N LYS A 55 6.11 -11.24 18.03
CA LYS A 55 7.36 -11.73 17.47
C LYS A 55 7.18 -13.08 16.79
N GLN A 56 6.58 -14.05 17.48
CA GLN A 56 6.30 -15.38 16.93
C GLN A 56 5.38 -15.31 15.72
N PHE A 57 4.33 -14.49 15.79
CA PHE A 57 3.40 -14.28 14.69
C PHE A 57 4.09 -13.67 13.45
N LEU A 58 4.94 -12.66 13.65
CA LEU A 58 5.70 -12.06 12.55
C LEU A 58 6.64 -13.11 11.91
N LEU A 59 7.45 -13.80 12.73
CA LEU A 59 8.39 -14.79 12.23
C LEU A 59 7.67 -15.96 11.52
N PHE A 60 6.50 -16.34 11.99
CA PHE A 60 5.63 -17.30 11.31
C PHE A 60 5.21 -16.81 9.91
N ILE A 61 4.80 -15.55 9.77
CA ILE A 61 4.37 -14.98 8.48
C ILE A 61 5.54 -14.80 7.51
N VAL A 62 6.68 -14.37 8.03
CA VAL A 62 7.86 -14.08 7.21
C VAL A 62 8.60 -15.37 6.81
N GLY A 63 8.67 -16.34 7.71
CA GLY A 63 9.30 -17.64 7.51
C GLY A 63 8.48 -18.64 6.69
N ASP A 64 7.20 -18.40 6.44
CA ASP A 64 6.37 -19.25 5.58
C ASP A 64 6.87 -19.16 4.12
N ALA A 65 7.50 -20.24 3.65
CA ALA A 65 8.06 -20.39 2.30
C ALA A 65 7.04 -20.17 1.16
N GLN A 66 5.75 -20.27 1.45
CA GLN A 66 4.66 -20.09 0.50
C GLN A 66 4.01 -18.71 0.59
N ARG A 67 4.22 -17.97 1.68
CA ARG A 67 3.52 -16.70 1.95
C ARG A 67 4.40 -15.48 2.10
N HIS A 68 5.70 -15.64 2.37
CA HIS A 68 6.74 -14.59 2.41
C HIS A 68 6.23 -13.16 2.37
N ASN A 69 5.56 -12.73 3.44
CA ASN A 69 4.82 -11.47 3.41
C ASN A 69 5.47 -10.42 4.31
N LEU A 70 6.53 -9.79 3.82
CA LEU A 70 7.07 -8.62 4.50
C LEU A 70 6.08 -7.45 4.51
N ASP A 71 5.05 -7.41 3.66
CA ASP A 71 4.08 -6.29 3.65
C ASP A 71 3.42 -6.11 5.00
N ILE A 72 3.37 -7.15 5.85
CA ILE A 72 2.83 -7.03 7.20
C ILE A 72 3.50 -5.90 8.01
N LEU A 73 4.79 -5.62 7.76
CA LEU A 73 5.52 -4.52 8.40
C LEU A 73 4.98 -3.13 8.03
N CYS A 74 4.31 -3.00 6.89
CA CYS A 74 3.74 -1.73 6.45
C CYS A 74 2.27 -1.60 6.85
N ARG A 75 1.64 -2.68 7.33
CA ARG A 75 0.21 -2.74 7.63
C ARG A 75 -0.02 -2.60 9.13
N PRO A 76 -1.04 -1.86 9.58
CA PRO A 76 -1.45 -1.86 10.98
C PRO A 76 -2.19 -3.16 11.30
N TRP A 77 -1.64 -3.99 12.19
CA TRP A 77 -2.17 -5.33 12.50
C TRP A 77 -2.27 -5.63 14.00
N ALA A 78 -1.48 -4.99 14.85
CA ALA A 78 -1.49 -5.26 16.29
C ALA A 78 -2.66 -4.56 16.99
N PRO A 79 -3.30 -5.18 18.01
CA PRO A 79 -4.30 -4.56 18.86
C PRO A 79 -4.01 -3.13 19.33
N ARG A 80 -5.05 -2.30 19.41
CA ARG A 80 -4.97 -0.86 19.73
C ARG A 80 -4.53 -0.52 21.16
N ARG A 81 -4.65 -1.47 22.09
CA ARG A 81 -4.49 -1.23 23.53
C ARG A 81 -3.02 -1.21 23.96
N GLU A 82 -2.16 -1.76 23.12
CA GLU A 82 -0.74 -1.93 23.38
C GLU A 82 0.02 -0.67 22.96
N ARG A 83 0.77 -0.10 23.90
CA ARG A 83 1.42 1.22 23.72
C ARG A 83 2.95 1.15 23.64
N ASP A 84 3.56 0.11 24.20
CA ASP A 84 5.02 -0.10 24.20
C ASP A 84 5.40 -1.17 23.18
N LEU A 85 5.19 -0.87 21.90
CA LEU A 85 5.49 -1.75 20.78
C LEU A 85 6.58 -1.15 19.89
N PRO A 86 7.56 -1.95 19.45
CA PRO A 86 8.51 -1.54 18.41
C PRO A 86 7.80 -1.08 17.13
N SER A 87 8.44 -0.19 16.38
CA SER A 87 7.83 0.42 15.18
C SER A 87 7.52 -0.58 14.05
N TRP A 88 8.13 -1.76 14.05
CA TRP A 88 7.81 -2.86 13.11
C TRP A 88 6.53 -3.62 13.50
N ILE A 89 6.00 -3.42 14.71
CA ILE A 89 4.67 -3.86 15.15
C ILE A 89 3.72 -2.67 15.06
N ARG A 90 3.05 -2.54 13.91
CA ARG A 90 2.18 -1.39 13.64
C ARG A 90 0.81 -1.60 14.29
N SER A 91 0.38 -0.64 15.10
CA SER A 91 -0.90 -0.69 15.79
C SER A 91 -2.07 -0.52 14.82
N ALA A 92 -3.14 -1.29 15.02
CA ALA A 92 -4.46 -1.12 14.40
C ALA A 92 -5.12 0.24 14.71
N ALA A 93 -4.50 1.05 15.59
CA ALA A 93 -4.84 2.45 15.78
C ALA A 93 -4.50 3.28 14.53
N ASP A 94 -3.53 2.84 13.72
CA ASP A 94 -3.09 3.49 12.49
C ASP A 94 -3.85 3.01 11.24
N ALA A 95 -4.91 2.21 11.43
CA ALA A 95 -5.79 1.80 10.35
C ALA A 95 -6.42 3.01 9.61
N PRO A 96 -6.80 2.84 8.33
CA PRO A 96 -7.39 3.93 7.54
C PRO A 96 -8.70 4.46 8.12
N PHE A 97 -9.49 3.61 8.77
CA PHE A 97 -10.79 3.94 9.36
C PHE A 97 -10.84 3.67 10.86
N GLY A 98 -11.57 4.51 11.58
CA GLY A 98 -11.83 4.40 13.01
C GLY A 98 -13.29 4.63 13.37
N ARG A 99 -13.69 4.19 14.56
CA ARG A 99 -14.99 4.55 15.12
C ARG A 99 -14.93 5.98 15.64
N ARG A 100 -15.90 6.78 15.25
CA ARG A 100 -16.21 8.11 15.77
C ARG A 100 -17.60 8.06 16.38
N GLU A 101 -17.82 8.77 17.47
CA GLU A 101 -19.17 8.89 18.05
C GLU A 101 -20.10 9.60 17.06
N ALA A 102 -21.30 9.05 16.87
CA ALA A 102 -22.25 9.59 15.91
C ALA A 102 -22.95 10.82 16.50
N SER A 103 -22.81 11.97 15.83
CA SER A 103 -23.38 13.25 16.27
C SER A 103 -24.90 13.22 16.49
N HIS A 104 -25.59 12.29 15.81
CA HIS A 104 -27.07 12.23 15.75
C HIS A 104 -27.67 11.04 16.52
N ALA A 105 -26.84 10.21 17.18
CA ALA A 105 -27.32 9.05 17.91
C ALA A 105 -26.43 8.82 19.15
N PRO A 106 -26.89 9.20 20.36
CA PRO A 106 -26.19 8.89 21.61
C PRO A 106 -25.93 7.38 21.72
N GLY A 107 -24.66 6.99 21.88
CA GLY A 107 -24.23 5.58 21.87
C GLY A 107 -24.07 4.95 20.48
N GLY A 108 -24.40 5.67 19.41
CA GLY A 108 -24.10 5.28 18.03
C GLY A 108 -22.65 5.57 17.64
N PHE A 109 -22.10 4.80 16.71
CA PHE A 109 -20.80 5.09 16.12
C PHE A 109 -20.91 5.21 14.59
N GLN A 110 -20.14 6.14 14.03
CA GLN A 110 -19.91 6.27 12.61
C GLN A 110 -18.48 5.82 12.31
N LEU A 111 -18.28 5.13 11.19
CA LEU A 111 -16.94 4.90 10.66
C LEU A 111 -16.47 6.18 9.96
N ALA A 112 -15.34 6.71 10.42
CA ALA A 112 -14.71 7.89 9.83
C ALA A 112 -13.29 7.55 9.38
N ARG A 113 -12.87 8.13 8.26
CA ARG A 113 -11.48 8.03 7.78
C ARG A 113 -10.56 8.79 8.74
N LYS A 114 -9.45 8.15 9.11
CA LYS A 114 -8.40 8.67 9.99
C LYS A 114 -7.05 8.77 9.27
N ASN A 115 -6.76 7.82 8.38
CA ASN A 115 -5.49 7.73 7.64
C ASN A 115 -5.76 7.28 6.19
N GLY A 116 -4.75 7.43 5.33
CA GLY A 116 -4.73 6.85 3.99
C GLY A 116 -4.62 5.33 4.03
N ASP A 117 -5.11 4.69 2.97
CA ASP A 117 -5.07 3.26 2.76
C ASP A 117 -3.63 2.76 2.66
N SER A 118 -3.36 1.57 3.18
CA SER A 118 -2.03 0.95 3.05
C SER A 118 -1.63 0.90 1.57
N LEU A 119 -0.46 1.44 1.24
CA LEU A 119 0.06 1.36 -0.12
C LEU A 119 0.42 -0.09 -0.49
N VAL A 120 0.69 -0.95 0.50
CA VAL A 120 0.98 -2.36 0.24
C VAL A 120 -0.18 -3.25 0.67
N GLY A 121 -0.47 -4.28 -0.11
CA GLY A 121 -1.44 -5.30 0.29
C GLY A 121 -2.93 -5.01 0.10
N LEU A 122 -3.75 -6.01 0.43
CA LEU A 122 -5.20 -6.03 0.17
C LEU A 122 -5.94 -4.81 0.75
N SER A 123 -6.47 -3.97 -0.15
CA SER A 123 -7.84 -3.50 0.01
C SER A 123 -8.72 -4.75 0.02
N SER A 124 -9.64 -4.89 0.96
CA SER A 124 -10.39 -6.13 1.23
C SER A 124 -11.25 -6.69 0.08
N VAL A 125 -11.14 -6.13 -1.13
CA VAL A 125 -11.97 -6.45 -2.30
C VAL A 125 -11.17 -6.61 -3.61
N GLN A 126 -9.94 -6.09 -3.74
CA GLN A 126 -9.16 -6.14 -5.00
C GLN A 126 -7.64 -6.31 -4.76
N ALA A 127 -6.93 -6.65 -5.84
CA ALA A 127 -5.49 -6.91 -5.88
C ALA A 127 -4.66 -5.86 -5.10
N PRO A 128 -3.55 -6.27 -4.45
CA PRO A 128 -2.71 -5.34 -3.71
C PRO A 128 -2.18 -4.22 -4.62
N TYR A 129 -2.20 -2.97 -4.15
CA TYR A 129 -1.63 -1.84 -4.89
C TYR A 129 -0.12 -2.06 -5.08
N TYR A 130 0.63 -2.24 -4.00
CA TYR A 130 2.04 -2.59 -4.08
C TYR A 130 2.35 -3.89 -3.33
N ASP A 131 3.35 -4.62 -3.82
CA ASP A 131 4.02 -5.71 -3.13
C ASP A 131 5.41 -5.19 -2.73
N ALA A 132 5.61 -4.89 -1.45
CA ALA A 132 6.89 -4.38 -0.97
C ALA A 132 7.96 -5.47 -0.89
N CYS A 133 7.57 -6.74 -1.00
CA CYS A 133 8.48 -7.88 -1.00
C CYS A 133 8.99 -8.18 -2.42
N ARG A 134 8.22 -7.85 -3.46
CA ARG A 134 8.52 -8.07 -4.90
C ARG A 134 9.18 -9.44 -5.16
N SER A 135 8.56 -10.50 -4.64
CA SER A 135 9.05 -11.90 -4.70
C SER A 135 10.40 -12.20 -4.03
N GLN A 136 11.05 -11.24 -3.35
CA GLN A 136 12.23 -11.53 -2.55
C GLN A 136 11.85 -12.29 -1.28
N ARG A 137 12.68 -13.27 -0.91
CA ARG A 137 12.49 -14.03 0.32
C ARG A 137 13.17 -13.29 1.45
N ALA A 138 12.41 -13.00 2.50
CA ALA A 138 12.96 -12.54 3.78
C ALA A 138 13.39 -13.74 4.63
N SER A 139 14.22 -14.61 4.06
CA SER A 139 14.69 -15.84 4.72
C SER A 139 15.60 -15.57 5.92
N ASP A 140 16.04 -14.34 6.09
CA ASP A 140 17.00 -13.88 7.10
C ASP A 140 16.36 -13.00 8.19
N ALA A 141 15.02 -12.87 8.21
CA ALA A 141 14.35 -12.04 9.19
C ALA A 141 14.54 -12.59 10.62
N GLN A 142 15.11 -11.77 11.50
CA GLN A 142 15.43 -12.14 12.87
C GLN A 142 15.07 -11.01 13.82
N VAL A 143 14.60 -11.35 15.01
CA VAL A 143 14.34 -10.36 16.05
C VAL A 143 15.53 -10.38 17.00
N GLY A 144 16.35 -9.33 16.93
CA GLY A 144 17.56 -9.18 17.73
C GLY A 144 17.29 -8.64 19.14
N GLU A 145 18.37 -8.43 19.88
CA GLU A 145 18.32 -7.84 21.21
C GLU A 145 17.66 -6.45 21.19
N GLY A 146 16.99 -6.09 22.30
CA GLY A 146 16.33 -4.79 22.43
C GLY A 146 15.05 -4.61 21.60
N ARG A 147 14.37 -5.70 21.21
CA ARG A 147 13.11 -5.69 20.43
C ARG A 147 13.25 -5.13 19.01
N SER A 148 14.43 -5.30 18.40
CA SER A 148 14.73 -4.83 17.03
C SER A 148 14.47 -5.92 16.00
N LEU A 149 14.04 -5.56 14.79
CA LEU A 149 13.88 -6.48 13.66
C LEU A 149 15.03 -6.29 12.67
N LEU A 150 15.75 -7.37 12.37
CA LEU A 150 16.78 -7.46 11.33
C LEU A 150 16.16 -8.17 10.12
N VAL A 151 16.34 -7.60 8.92
CA VAL A 151 15.80 -8.14 7.66
C VAL A 151 16.58 -7.55 6.47
N THR A 152 16.86 -8.31 5.42
CA THR A 152 17.49 -7.78 4.21
C THR A 152 16.51 -7.01 3.31
N GLY A 153 16.99 -5.92 2.71
CA GLY A 153 16.27 -5.13 1.69
C GLY A 153 17.14 -3.98 1.18
N PHE A 154 16.55 -2.94 0.58
CA PHE A 154 17.31 -1.81 0.04
C PHE A 154 16.74 -0.45 0.50
N GLN A 155 17.64 0.50 0.74
CA GLN A 155 17.28 1.90 0.99
C GLN A 155 17.16 2.60 -0.37
N LEU A 156 16.06 3.31 -0.59
CA LEU A 156 15.85 4.04 -1.83
C LEU A 156 16.52 5.41 -1.75
N ASP A 157 16.22 6.18 -0.69
CA ASP A 157 16.78 7.52 -0.45
C ASP A 157 16.62 7.89 1.05
N VAL A 158 16.67 9.18 1.37
CA VAL A 158 16.37 9.80 2.66
C VAL A 158 15.30 10.86 2.43
N ILE A 159 14.37 11.00 3.38
CA ILE A 159 13.39 12.08 3.38
C ILE A 159 14.14 13.40 3.53
N GLY A 160 14.05 14.26 2.52
CA GLY A 160 14.59 15.62 2.52
C GLY A 160 13.55 16.60 3.03
N GLU A 161 13.27 17.62 2.23
CA GLU A 161 12.27 18.64 2.54
C GLU A 161 10.87 18.04 2.64
N THR A 162 10.09 18.46 3.63
CA THR A 162 8.72 17.95 3.85
C THR A 162 7.72 19.09 3.93
N ALA A 163 6.55 18.93 3.33
CA ALA A 163 5.43 19.83 3.50
C ALA A 163 4.56 19.44 4.72
N VAL A 164 3.57 20.28 5.02
CA VAL A 164 2.50 19.97 5.98
C VAL A 164 1.73 18.72 5.56
N HIS A 165 1.07 18.04 6.49
CA HIS A 165 0.32 16.84 6.16
C HIS A 165 -1.03 17.17 5.51
N SER A 166 -1.52 16.28 4.66
CA SER A 166 -2.88 16.36 4.09
C SER A 166 -3.91 16.09 5.19
N ALA A 167 -4.52 17.16 5.69
CA ALA A 167 -5.67 17.09 6.59
C ALA A 167 -6.92 16.76 5.76
N ASN A 168 -7.78 15.87 6.26
CA ASN A 168 -9.06 15.49 5.64
C ASN A 168 -8.99 14.96 4.18
N GLY A 169 -7.79 14.69 3.67
CA GLY A 169 -7.57 14.30 2.28
C GLY A 169 -7.52 15.47 1.31
N ASP A 170 -7.28 16.69 1.80
CA ASP A 170 -7.09 17.90 0.99
C ASP A 170 -5.61 18.06 0.60
N VAL A 171 -5.31 18.76 -0.49
CA VAL A 171 -3.93 19.04 -0.90
C VAL A 171 -3.58 20.48 -0.48
N PRO A 172 -2.68 20.67 0.50
CA PRO A 172 -2.20 21.99 0.90
C PRO A 172 -1.47 22.72 -0.24
N THR A 173 -1.50 24.05 -0.25
CA THR A 173 -0.79 24.87 -1.25
C THR A 173 0.71 24.57 -1.27
N GLU A 174 1.29 24.32 -0.10
CA GLU A 174 2.71 23.99 0.09
C GLU A 174 3.12 22.72 -0.67
N TRP A 175 2.18 21.83 -1.00
CA TRP A 175 2.48 20.65 -1.81
C TRP A 175 2.72 21.01 -3.27
N PHE A 176 2.02 22.01 -3.79
CA PHE A 176 2.24 22.51 -5.14
C PHE A 176 3.57 23.26 -5.24
N GLU A 177 3.87 24.07 -4.22
CA GLU A 177 5.16 24.76 -4.09
C GLU A 177 6.32 23.77 -4.02
N LEU A 178 6.23 22.77 -3.13
CA LEU A 178 7.24 21.73 -2.97
C LEU A 178 7.41 20.89 -4.25
N ALA A 179 6.33 20.67 -5.00
CA ALA A 179 6.37 19.96 -6.28
C ALA A 179 6.87 20.82 -7.45
N GLY A 180 7.17 22.10 -7.22
CA GLY A 180 7.56 23.06 -8.25
C GLY A 180 6.44 23.38 -9.25
N TRP A 181 5.17 23.16 -8.87
CA TRP A 181 4.03 23.42 -9.73
C TRP A 181 3.42 24.80 -9.46
N GLN A 182 3.69 25.74 -10.37
CA GLN A 182 2.97 27.00 -10.46
C GLN A 182 1.59 26.75 -11.08
N SER A 183 0.63 26.37 -10.25
CA SER A 183 -0.69 25.92 -10.71
C SER A 183 -1.51 26.99 -11.42
N ARG A 184 -1.15 28.28 -11.29
CA ARG A 184 -1.83 29.39 -11.94
C ARG A 184 -0.85 30.34 -12.63
N ASP A 185 -1.21 30.77 -13.82
CA ASP A 185 -0.54 31.83 -14.58
C ASP A 185 -1.54 32.88 -15.08
N GLY A 186 -1.08 33.82 -15.91
CA GLY A 186 -1.92 34.87 -16.50
C GLY A 186 -3.06 34.37 -17.41
N ASN A 187 -3.06 33.08 -17.76
CA ASN A 187 -4.02 32.43 -18.66
C ASN A 187 -4.92 31.41 -17.96
N GLY A 188 -4.78 31.21 -16.64
CA GLY A 188 -5.62 30.31 -15.85
C GLY A 188 -4.81 29.24 -15.13
N ILE A 189 -5.37 28.03 -14.99
CA ILE A 189 -4.68 26.91 -14.36
C ILE A 189 -3.75 26.23 -15.37
N THR A 190 -2.49 26.02 -14.99
CA THR A 190 -1.48 25.34 -15.81
C THR A 190 -1.66 23.82 -15.76
N ASP A 191 -1.02 23.08 -16.68
CA ASP A 191 -1.08 21.63 -16.65
C ASP A 191 -0.24 21.06 -15.49
N PRO A 192 -0.77 20.12 -14.69
CA PRO A 192 -0.03 19.55 -13.58
C PRO A 192 1.12 18.66 -14.05
N PRO A 193 2.32 18.77 -13.44
CA PRO A 193 3.44 17.89 -13.74
C PRO A 193 3.11 16.41 -13.51
N GLU A 194 3.69 15.55 -14.34
CA GLU A 194 3.41 14.11 -14.30
C GLU A 194 3.70 13.47 -12.95
N TRP A 195 4.87 13.78 -12.39
CA TRP A 195 5.31 13.27 -11.09
C TRP A 195 4.36 13.67 -9.96
N LEU A 196 3.75 14.86 -10.02
CA LEU A 196 2.87 15.34 -8.95
C LEU A 196 1.59 14.52 -8.90
N TRP A 197 0.82 14.49 -9.99
CA TRP A 197 -0.47 13.81 -9.97
C TRP A 197 -0.31 12.30 -9.80
N ARG A 198 0.77 11.70 -10.31
CA ARG A 198 1.10 10.28 -10.05
C ARG A 198 1.39 10.05 -8.58
N THR A 199 2.17 10.90 -7.91
CA THR A 199 2.43 10.77 -6.47
C THR A 199 1.16 10.90 -5.64
N LEU A 200 0.27 11.84 -5.99
CA LEU A 200 -1.02 12.03 -5.29
C LEU A 200 -1.94 10.80 -5.31
N VAL A 201 -1.85 9.96 -6.35
CA VAL A 201 -2.61 8.70 -6.46
C VAL A 201 -1.76 7.47 -6.19
N ALA A 202 -0.52 7.65 -5.73
CA ALA A 202 0.49 6.62 -5.61
C ALA A 202 0.55 5.74 -6.86
N ASP A 203 0.56 6.36 -8.04
CA ASP A 203 0.61 5.79 -9.39
C ASP A 203 -0.36 4.63 -9.67
N ARG A 204 -1.50 4.57 -8.97
CA ARG A 204 -2.51 3.52 -9.16
C ARG A 204 -3.92 4.07 -9.25
N GLY A 205 -4.77 3.34 -9.96
CA GLY A 205 -6.23 3.51 -9.95
C GLY A 205 -6.89 2.81 -8.76
N PRO A 206 -8.24 2.83 -8.67
CA PRO A 206 -9.00 2.34 -7.51
C PRO A 206 -8.77 0.86 -7.16
N ASP A 207 -8.46 0.02 -8.16
CA ASP A 207 -8.40 -1.44 -8.00
C ASP A 207 -6.97 -1.99 -8.05
N GLY A 208 -5.97 -1.14 -7.83
CA GLY A 208 -4.56 -1.53 -8.00
C GLY A 208 -4.08 -1.54 -9.44
N THR A 209 -4.93 -1.18 -10.41
CA THR A 209 -4.55 -0.94 -11.81
C THR A 209 -3.60 0.24 -11.93
N ASN A 210 -3.00 0.42 -13.11
CA ASN A 210 -2.25 1.64 -13.42
C ASN A 210 -3.12 2.89 -13.22
N ALA A 211 -2.49 4.01 -12.84
CA ALA A 211 -3.16 5.28 -12.78
C ALA A 211 -3.80 5.63 -14.14
N ARG A 212 -5.01 6.20 -14.11
CA ARG A 212 -5.76 6.49 -15.31
C ARG A 212 -5.22 7.75 -15.98
N VAL A 213 -5.10 7.74 -17.30
CA VAL A 213 -4.48 8.83 -18.09
C VAL A 213 -5.18 10.17 -17.89
N TYR A 214 -6.48 10.17 -17.61
CA TYR A 214 -7.25 11.40 -17.39
C TYR A 214 -7.02 12.06 -16.02
N TYR A 215 -6.28 11.45 -15.10
CA TYR A 215 -6.05 12.01 -13.75
C TYR A 215 -5.34 13.36 -13.76
N ALA A 216 -4.46 13.61 -14.73
CA ALA A 216 -3.87 14.94 -14.92
C ALA A 216 -4.95 16.02 -15.17
N ARG A 217 -5.91 15.72 -16.06
CA ARG A 217 -7.02 16.63 -16.37
C ARG A 217 -7.99 16.79 -15.21
N ALA A 218 -8.24 15.71 -14.47
CA ALA A 218 -9.09 15.74 -13.28
C ALA A 218 -8.46 16.61 -12.17
N LEU A 219 -7.15 16.50 -11.93
CA LEU A 219 -6.43 17.36 -10.99
C LEU A 219 -6.51 18.83 -11.42
N LYS A 220 -6.25 19.13 -12.69
CA LYS A 220 -6.36 20.48 -13.25
C LYS A 220 -7.74 21.08 -13.01
N TYR A 221 -8.79 20.34 -13.39
CA TYR A 221 -10.19 20.74 -13.18
C TYR A 221 -10.49 20.98 -11.70
N ALA A 222 -10.03 20.07 -10.83
CA ALA A 222 -10.27 20.15 -9.40
C ALA A 222 -9.61 21.39 -8.78
N VAL A 223 -8.38 21.73 -9.17
CA VAL A 223 -7.70 22.95 -8.72
C VAL A 223 -8.38 24.21 -9.25
N GLU A 224 -8.85 24.20 -10.50
CA GLU A 224 -9.59 25.33 -11.09
C GLU A 224 -10.89 25.66 -10.35
N HIS A 225 -11.56 24.62 -9.81
CA HIS A 225 -12.83 24.74 -9.11
C HIS A 225 -12.68 24.69 -7.57
N SER A 226 -11.44 24.72 -7.06
CA SER A 226 -11.13 24.87 -5.64
C SER A 226 -10.96 26.34 -5.27
N THR A 227 -10.95 26.65 -3.97
CA THR A 227 -10.66 28.02 -3.52
C THR A 227 -9.20 28.38 -3.82
N PRO A 228 -8.92 29.54 -4.48
CA PRO A 228 -7.59 29.84 -5.01
C PRO A 228 -6.46 29.94 -3.98
N GLU A 229 -6.79 30.26 -2.72
CA GLU A 229 -5.79 30.58 -1.69
C GLU A 229 -5.39 29.38 -0.82
N ASN A 230 -6.16 28.29 -0.86
CA ASN A 230 -6.07 27.22 0.15
C ASN A 230 -5.71 25.83 -0.43
N GLY A 231 -5.21 25.78 -1.67
CA GLY A 231 -4.86 24.52 -2.33
C GLY A 231 -6.10 23.80 -2.89
N LEU A 232 -6.17 22.48 -2.73
CA LEU A 232 -7.26 21.66 -3.23
C LEU A 232 -8.13 21.12 -2.10
N GLU A 233 -9.31 21.73 -1.92
CA GLU A 233 -10.34 21.22 -1.01
C GLU A 233 -11.21 20.16 -1.71
N THR A 234 -11.21 18.94 -1.17
CA THR A 234 -11.85 17.80 -1.85
C THR A 234 -13.32 17.64 -1.49
N SER A 235 -13.75 18.09 -0.32
CA SER A 235 -15.07 17.77 0.22
C SER A 235 -16.22 18.36 -0.61
N ALA A 236 -16.12 19.64 -1.00
CA ALA A 236 -17.11 20.28 -1.86
C ALA A 236 -17.12 19.69 -3.28
N LEU A 237 -15.94 19.38 -3.81
CA LEU A 237 -15.79 18.85 -5.17
C LEU A 237 -16.33 17.44 -5.32
N LEU A 238 -16.19 16.59 -4.31
CA LEU A 238 -16.76 15.23 -4.32
C LEU A 238 -18.27 15.22 -4.49
N TYR A 239 -18.97 16.24 -3.99
CA TYR A 239 -20.43 16.33 -4.09
C TYR A 239 -20.91 16.97 -5.40
N ARG A 240 -20.13 17.90 -5.97
CA ARG A 240 -20.56 18.76 -7.10
C ARG A 240 -19.95 18.40 -8.45
N SER A 241 -18.93 17.55 -8.48
CA SER A 241 -18.21 17.21 -9.71
C SER A 241 -18.81 16.00 -10.43
N ASN A 242 -18.40 15.80 -11.68
CA ASN A 242 -18.74 14.60 -12.44
C ASN A 242 -17.97 13.35 -11.94
N GLU A 243 -18.41 12.18 -12.38
CA GLU A 243 -17.84 10.87 -11.99
C GLU A 243 -16.34 10.76 -12.27
N VAL A 244 -15.82 11.38 -13.32
CA VAL A 244 -14.40 11.32 -13.70
C VAL A 244 -13.53 12.02 -12.66
N VAL A 245 -13.98 13.19 -12.19
CA VAL A 245 -13.28 13.95 -11.14
C VAL A 245 -13.48 13.28 -9.78
N VAL A 246 -14.68 12.77 -9.49
CA VAL A 246 -14.96 12.02 -8.26
C VAL A 246 -14.06 10.77 -8.15
N ASP A 247 -13.92 9.97 -9.21
CA ASP A 247 -13.04 8.80 -9.27
C ASP A 247 -11.58 9.16 -8.94
N PHE A 248 -11.08 10.26 -9.50
CA PHE A 248 -9.76 10.79 -9.17
C PHE A 248 -9.66 11.22 -7.70
N LEU A 249 -10.61 12.02 -7.22
CA LEU A 249 -10.60 12.58 -5.86
C LEU A 249 -10.71 11.48 -4.80
N GLU A 250 -11.54 10.46 -5.01
CA GLU A 250 -11.66 9.31 -4.10
C GLU A 250 -10.35 8.54 -4.01
N ARG A 251 -9.71 8.27 -5.15
CA ARG A 251 -8.40 7.60 -5.18
C ARG A 251 -7.33 8.46 -4.50
N MET A 252 -7.26 9.74 -4.82
CA MET A 252 -6.33 10.67 -4.21
C MET A 252 -6.51 10.71 -2.69
N LYS A 253 -7.74 10.88 -2.19
CA LYS A 253 -8.04 10.88 -0.75
C LYS A 253 -7.68 9.57 -0.09
N ALA A 254 -7.95 8.43 -0.73
CA ALA A 254 -7.53 7.13 -0.22
C ALA A 254 -6.01 7.05 -0.04
N VAL A 255 -5.23 7.79 -0.84
CA VAL A 255 -3.78 7.83 -0.77
C VAL A 255 -3.27 8.90 0.18
N ILE A 256 -3.65 10.16 0.06
CA ILE A 256 -2.91 11.24 0.72
C ILE A 256 -3.32 11.48 2.18
N PHE A 257 -4.47 10.96 2.62
CA PHE A 257 -5.04 11.29 3.93
C PHE A 257 -4.03 11.05 5.07
N ASN A 258 -3.76 12.10 5.84
CA ASN A 258 -2.83 12.09 6.97
C ASN A 258 -1.38 11.67 6.62
N ARG A 259 -0.98 11.91 5.36
CA ARG A 259 0.40 11.77 4.88
C ARG A 259 1.01 13.15 4.62
N LYS A 260 2.33 13.22 4.62
CA LYS A 260 3.11 14.37 4.14
C LYS A 260 3.62 14.09 2.74
N LEU A 261 3.74 15.14 1.94
CA LEU A 261 4.58 15.14 0.76
C LEU A 261 6.01 15.48 1.17
N PHE A 262 6.99 14.84 0.53
CA PHE A 262 8.39 15.16 0.72
C PHE A 262 9.16 15.10 -0.59
N LEU A 263 10.29 15.78 -0.64
CA LEU A 263 11.32 15.60 -1.66
C LEU A 263 12.42 14.71 -1.11
N SER A 264 12.83 13.72 -1.87
CA SER A 264 13.93 12.85 -1.51
C SER A 264 15.25 13.64 -1.53
N ALA A 265 16.10 13.42 -0.52
CA ALA A 265 17.26 14.27 -0.27
C ALA A 265 18.34 14.13 -1.36
N THR A 266 18.50 12.93 -1.93
CA THR A 266 19.53 12.65 -2.93
C THR A 266 19.03 12.91 -4.34
N TYR A 267 17.83 12.42 -4.67
CA TYR A 267 17.32 12.45 -6.04
C TYR A 267 16.30 13.56 -6.32
N GLY A 268 15.80 14.25 -5.29
CA GLY A 268 14.75 15.27 -5.46
C GLY A 268 13.42 14.70 -5.95
N ASN A 269 13.16 13.40 -5.72
CA ASN A 269 11.91 12.77 -6.13
C ASN A 269 10.79 13.08 -5.14
N LEU A 270 9.57 13.29 -5.62
CA LEU A 270 8.41 13.42 -4.73
C LEU A 270 8.02 12.07 -4.14
N GLY A 271 7.78 12.04 -2.83
CA GLY A 271 7.29 10.88 -2.11
C GLY A 271 6.23 11.22 -1.07
N LEU A 272 5.57 10.17 -0.56
CA LEU A 272 4.58 10.27 0.51
C LEU A 272 5.08 9.59 1.78
N ALA A 273 5.00 10.29 2.90
CA ALA A 273 5.43 9.79 4.20
C ALA A 273 4.32 9.88 5.26
N PRO A 274 4.37 9.10 6.35
CA PRO A 274 3.47 9.28 7.49
C PRO A 274 3.52 10.72 8.05
N LYS A 275 2.42 11.20 8.66
CA LYS A 275 2.34 12.56 9.23
C LYS A 275 3.48 12.96 10.17
N ASN A 276 4.06 11.99 10.87
CA ASN A 276 5.10 12.19 11.88
C ASN A 276 6.52 12.06 11.33
N ALA A 277 6.68 11.77 10.03
CA ALA A 277 7.97 11.73 9.37
C ALA A 277 8.65 13.09 9.39
N LYS A 278 9.98 13.06 9.45
CA LYS A 278 10.87 14.23 9.54
C LYS A 278 11.98 14.12 8.49
N ALA A 279 12.56 15.27 8.14
CA ALA A 279 13.78 15.31 7.35
C ALA A 279 14.89 14.48 8.04
N GLY A 280 15.63 13.70 7.25
CA GLY A 280 16.65 12.76 7.72
C GLY A 280 16.14 11.35 8.01
N ASP A 281 14.82 11.13 8.08
CA ASP A 281 14.25 9.78 8.14
C ASP A 281 14.57 9.03 6.84
N ARG A 282 14.92 7.74 6.93
CA ARG A 282 15.30 6.96 5.74
C ARG A 282 14.09 6.55 4.92
N GLU A 283 14.08 6.91 3.64
CA GLU A 283 13.12 6.37 2.67
C GLU A 283 13.60 4.98 2.27
N SER A 284 12.90 3.97 2.74
CA SER A 284 13.26 2.60 2.42
C SER A 284 12.11 1.86 1.76
N ALA A 285 12.41 1.20 0.65
CA ALA A 285 11.79 -0.07 0.30
C ALA A 285 12.43 -1.16 1.19
N LYS A 286 12.28 -0.93 2.50
CA LYS A 286 12.80 -1.65 3.69
C LYS A 286 14.31 -1.83 3.81
N HIS A 287 14.89 -1.01 4.70
CA HIS A 287 15.60 -1.47 5.90
C HIS A 287 15.38 -0.41 6.99
N PHE A 288 14.74 -0.78 8.10
CA PHE A 288 14.84 -0.02 9.34
C PHE A 288 16.06 -0.52 10.10
N HIS A 289 17.12 0.27 10.19
CA HIS A 289 18.02 0.14 11.32
C HIS A 289 17.33 0.81 12.51
N ILE A 290 16.58 0.04 13.31
CA ILE A 290 16.24 0.47 14.66
C ILE A 290 17.43 0.09 15.53
N ARG A 291 18.34 1.03 15.71
CA ARG A 291 19.25 1.05 16.86
C ARG A 291 19.19 2.43 17.47
N MET A 292 18.61 2.52 18.66
CA MET A 292 19.07 3.42 19.72
C MET A 292 18.80 2.71 21.05
N PRO A 293 19.86 2.35 21.78
CA PRO A 293 20.00 2.92 23.11
C PRO A 293 21.36 3.60 23.23
N HIS A 294 21.34 4.91 23.50
CA HIS A 294 21.88 5.50 24.72
C HIS A 294 21.03 6.74 25.06
#